data_AF-A0A538P674-F1
#
_entry.id   AF-A0A538P674-F1
#
_cell.length_a   1.000
_cell.length_b   1.000
_cell.length_c   1.000
_cell.angle_alpha   90.00
_cell.angle_beta   90.00
_cell.angle_gamma   90.00
#
_symmetry.space_group_name_H-M   'P 1'
#
loop_
_entity.id
_entity.type
_entity.pdbx_description
1 polymer ?
#
loop_
_entity_poly.entity_id
_entity_poly.type
_entity_poly.pdbx_seq_one_letter_code
_entity_poly.pdbx_strand_id
1 'polypeptide(L)'
;MKRLSGLLLVWLWVPLVHCSKAAELSLKVTDKEPPKQISESIRKALQPKAVQLLNGETPAFEFWFSSEIPLKSKPASAAKALDALQDTTLLGAVTVGAGQRDYKDSEIAPGIYTMRFGLQPQDGDHLGTAEFPYFVVLIPAASDTQPDGISTFKAMTKASGKDTSSNHPVVLSLRPASSESGDLPKLNEPAPDHKSVRLKVPAKAGPEKTSVVFDLVYKGHGHIQ
;
A
#
# COMPACT_ATOMS: atom_id res chain seq x y z
N MET A 1 -45.44 51.23 39.32
CA MET A 1 -45.44 51.25 37.84
C MET A 1 -44.04 51.61 37.34
N LYS A 2 -43.49 50.78 36.44
CA LYS A 2 -42.35 51.02 35.52
C LYS A 2 -40.93 51.01 36.15
N ARG A 3 -39.89 50.38 35.58
CA ARG A 3 -39.66 49.43 34.47
C ARG A 3 -38.24 48.86 34.73
N LEU A 4 -38.06 47.53 34.80
CA LEU A 4 -36.74 46.91 34.78
C LEU A 4 -36.32 46.73 33.31
N SER A 5 -35.25 47.40 32.87
CA SER A 5 -34.63 47.15 31.58
C SER A 5 -33.64 46.00 31.70
N GLY A 6 -33.98 44.83 31.15
CA GLY A 6 -33.07 43.70 30.99
C GLY A 6 -32.23 43.87 29.73
N LEU A 7 -30.90 43.85 29.88
CA LEU A 7 -29.95 43.79 28.78
C LEU A 7 -29.86 42.33 28.31
N LEU A 8 -30.31 42.05 27.10
CA LEU A 8 -30.19 40.73 26.48
C LEU A 8 -28.80 40.62 25.82
N LEU A 9 -27.88 39.87 26.43
CA LEU A 9 -26.60 39.53 25.80
C LEU A 9 -26.83 38.36 24.82
N VAL A 10 -26.78 38.64 23.52
CA VAL A 10 -26.79 37.62 22.47
C VAL A 10 -25.36 37.08 22.32
N TRP A 11 -25.14 35.85 22.78
CA TRP A 11 -23.90 35.11 22.52
C TRP A 11 -23.96 34.53 21.09
N LEU A 12 -23.25 35.16 20.15
CA LEU A 12 -22.99 34.60 18.83
C LEU A 12 -21.99 33.44 18.97
N TRP A 13 -22.49 32.22 18.89
CA TRP A 13 -21.67 31.02 18.68
C TRP A 13 -21.18 30.99 17.24
N VAL A 14 -19.91 31.31 17.04
CA VAL A 14 -19.20 31.03 15.77
C VAL A 14 -18.74 29.58 15.85
N PRO A 15 -19.25 28.64 15.02
CA PRO A 15 -18.72 27.29 15.00
C PRO A 15 -17.28 27.34 14.50
N LEU A 16 -16.34 26.90 15.35
CA LEU A 16 -14.97 26.68 14.95
C LEU A 16 -14.97 25.51 13.95
N VAL A 17 -14.93 25.82 12.66
CA VAL A 17 -14.74 24.83 11.60
C VAL A 17 -13.35 24.25 11.77
N HIS A 18 -13.26 23.12 12.47
CA HIS A 18 -12.05 22.32 12.52
C HIS A 18 -11.91 21.65 11.15
N CYS A 19 -11.18 22.31 10.26
CA CYS A 19 -10.59 21.63 9.11
C CYS A 19 -9.54 20.66 9.69
N SER A 20 -9.93 19.41 9.94
CA SER A 20 -8.99 18.35 10.31
C SER A 20 -8.00 18.22 9.16
N LYS A 21 -6.82 18.84 9.29
CA LYS A 21 -5.66 18.42 8.52
C LYS A 21 -5.46 16.94 8.86
N ALA A 22 -5.68 16.07 7.87
CA ALA A 22 -5.36 14.66 8.02
C ALA A 22 -3.90 14.58 8.49
N ALA A 23 -3.67 13.94 9.65
CA ALA A 23 -2.34 13.80 10.20
C ALA A 23 -1.41 13.15 9.17
N GLU A 24 -0.23 13.73 8.97
CA GLU A 24 0.80 13.12 8.12
C GLU A 24 1.31 11.86 8.81
N LEU A 25 1.39 10.76 8.06
CA LEU A 25 1.93 9.52 8.61
C LEU A 25 3.45 9.67 8.81
N SER A 26 3.96 9.16 9.92
CA SER A 26 5.39 9.07 10.17
C SER A 26 5.91 7.68 9.79
N LEU A 27 7.20 7.60 9.44
CA LEU A 27 7.86 6.35 9.03
C LEU A 27 8.74 5.83 10.17
N LYS A 28 8.60 4.55 10.48
CA LYS A 28 9.48 3.83 11.42
C LYS A 28 9.86 2.47 10.86
N VAL A 29 11.12 2.08 11.02
CA VAL A 29 11.58 0.71 10.75
C VAL A 29 11.93 0.06 12.09
N THR A 30 11.44 -1.15 12.31
CA THR A 30 11.68 -1.88 13.57
C THR A 30 11.90 -3.35 13.30
N ASP A 31 12.76 -3.99 14.09
CA ASP A 31 12.85 -5.45 14.14
C ASP A 31 11.54 -5.96 14.75
N LYS A 32 10.79 -6.73 13.97
CA LYS A 32 9.48 -7.26 14.34
C LYS A 32 9.13 -8.38 13.38
N GLU A 33 8.91 -9.58 13.92
CA GLU A 33 8.50 -10.74 13.13
C GLU A 33 7.12 -10.54 12.47
N PRO A 34 6.90 -11.08 11.26
CA PRO A 34 5.58 -11.09 10.64
C PRO A 34 4.52 -11.77 11.54
N PRO A 35 3.27 -11.31 11.56
CA PRO A 35 2.20 -11.88 12.39
C PRO A 35 2.02 -13.37 12.18
N LYS A 36 1.77 -14.12 13.26
CA LYS A 36 1.58 -15.58 13.22
C LYS A 36 0.34 -16.03 12.42
N GLN A 37 -0.58 -15.11 12.15
CA GLN A 37 -1.77 -15.31 11.32
C GLN A 37 -1.43 -15.45 9.83
N ILE A 38 -0.27 -14.96 9.40
CA ILE A 38 0.27 -15.26 8.06
C ILE A 38 0.79 -16.70 8.11
N SER A 39 0.55 -17.51 7.07
CA SER A 39 1.01 -18.90 7.02
C SER A 39 2.53 -19.01 7.25
N GLU A 40 2.98 -20.10 7.87
CA GLU A 40 4.42 -20.30 8.11
C GLU A 40 5.25 -20.29 6.83
N SER A 41 4.71 -20.86 5.74
CA SER A 41 5.35 -20.89 4.42
C SER A 41 5.63 -19.47 3.89
N ILE A 42 4.65 -18.57 3.99
CA ILE A 42 4.83 -17.17 3.60
C ILE A 42 5.78 -16.46 4.57
N ARG A 43 5.61 -16.61 5.89
CA ARG A 43 6.47 -15.92 6.88
C ARG A 43 7.96 -16.21 6.67
N LYS A 44 8.32 -17.46 6.32
CA LYS A 44 9.71 -17.85 6.03
C LYS A 44 10.30 -17.12 4.81
N ALA A 45 9.47 -16.61 3.91
CA ALA A 45 9.91 -15.83 2.76
C ALA A 45 10.08 -14.33 3.08
N LEU A 46 9.61 -13.85 4.23
CA LEU A 46 9.61 -12.43 4.61
C LEU A 46 10.83 -12.04 5.44
N GLN A 47 11.18 -10.76 5.41
CA GLN A 47 12.18 -10.18 6.31
C GLN A 47 11.61 -10.05 7.74
N PRO A 48 12.44 -10.23 8.79
CA PRO A 48 12.03 -10.06 10.19
C PRO A 48 11.99 -8.58 10.63
N LYS A 49 11.65 -7.68 9.70
CA LYS A 49 11.61 -6.22 9.91
C LYS A 49 10.31 -5.65 9.37
N ALA A 50 9.70 -4.80 10.18
CA ALA A 50 8.50 -4.07 9.80
C ALA A 50 8.84 -2.65 9.35
N VAL A 51 8.28 -2.24 8.22
CA VAL A 51 8.18 -0.83 7.81
C VAL A 51 6.81 -0.32 8.24
N GLN A 52 6.77 0.55 9.23
CA GLN A 52 5.56 1.11 9.81
C GLN A 52 5.28 2.50 9.27
N LEU A 53 4.04 2.72 8.84
CA LEU A 53 3.47 4.05 8.62
C LEU A 53 2.50 4.33 9.77
N LEU A 54 2.86 5.28 10.63
CA LEU A 54 2.17 5.53 11.89
C LEU A 54 1.34 6.81 11.83
N ASN A 55 0.10 6.74 12.29
CA ASN A 55 -0.72 7.90 12.62
C ASN A 55 -0.62 8.15 14.13
N GLY A 56 0.26 9.05 14.54
CA GLY A 56 0.70 9.14 15.94
C GLY A 56 1.43 7.85 16.35
N GLU A 57 0.91 7.15 17.34
CA GLU A 57 1.47 5.86 17.80
C GLU A 57 0.80 4.63 17.16
N THR A 58 -0.30 4.83 16.43
CA THR A 58 -1.11 3.76 15.86
C THR A 58 -0.65 3.46 14.42
N PRO A 59 -0.27 2.20 14.09
CA PRO A 59 0.05 1.84 12.71
C PRO A 59 -1.17 1.96 11.78
N ALA A 60 -1.06 2.81 10.76
CA ALA A 60 -1.97 2.83 9.62
C ALA A 60 -1.63 1.67 8.66
N PHE A 61 -0.34 1.44 8.44
CA PHE A 61 0.17 0.26 7.75
C PHE A 61 1.42 -0.27 8.45
N GLU A 62 1.58 -1.58 8.43
CA GLU A 62 2.80 -2.26 8.87
C GLU A 62 3.19 -3.32 7.84
N PHE A 63 4.28 -3.09 7.11
CA PHE A 63 4.71 -3.92 5.98
C PHE A 63 5.90 -4.81 6.34
N TRP A 64 5.86 -6.06 5.90
CA TRP A 64 6.98 -6.99 5.87
C TRP A 64 7.24 -7.41 4.43
N PHE A 65 8.39 -7.00 3.87
CA PHE A 65 8.73 -7.32 2.48
C PHE A 65 9.40 -8.68 2.37
N SER A 66 9.28 -9.30 1.20
CA SER A 66 10.01 -10.52 0.87
C SER A 66 11.52 -10.34 1.10
N SER A 67 12.16 -11.37 1.63
CA SER A 67 13.61 -11.44 1.85
C SER A 67 14.39 -11.50 0.55
N GLU A 68 13.76 -12.00 -0.51
CA GLU A 68 14.30 -12.03 -1.87
C GLU A 68 13.16 -12.11 -2.89
N ILE A 69 13.00 -11.11 -3.74
CA ILE A 69 12.00 -11.10 -4.81
C ILE A 69 12.59 -11.75 -6.09
N PRO A 70 11.95 -12.78 -6.67
CA PRO A 70 12.38 -13.33 -7.95
C PRO A 70 12.02 -12.37 -9.10
N LEU A 71 12.97 -12.14 -10.00
CA LEU A 71 12.82 -11.33 -11.21
C LEU A 71 12.93 -12.20 -12.46
N LYS A 72 12.14 -11.86 -13.49
CA LYS A 72 12.20 -12.49 -14.82
C LYS A 72 13.54 -12.20 -15.52
N SER A 73 14.11 -11.04 -15.25
CA SER A 73 15.37 -10.56 -15.81
C SER A 73 15.99 -9.51 -14.91
N LYS A 74 17.26 -9.18 -15.17
CA LYS A 74 17.92 -8.08 -14.47
C LYS A 74 17.31 -6.74 -14.92
N PRO A 75 16.91 -5.85 -14.00
CA PRO A 75 16.46 -4.51 -14.36
C PRO A 75 17.52 -3.74 -15.14
N ALA A 76 17.12 -3.08 -16.23
CA ALA A 76 18.02 -2.20 -16.99
C ALA A 76 18.34 -0.90 -16.23
N SER A 77 17.45 -0.47 -15.34
CA SER A 77 17.59 0.69 -14.46
C SER A 77 16.53 0.67 -13.36
N ALA A 78 16.64 1.57 -12.38
CA ALA A 78 15.63 1.80 -11.34
C ALA A 78 14.21 2.02 -11.90
N ALA A 79 14.11 2.84 -12.94
CA ALA A 79 12.85 3.18 -13.59
C ALA A 79 12.23 2.00 -14.36
N LYS A 80 13.02 0.94 -14.61
CA LYS A 80 12.60 -0.30 -15.27
C LYS A 80 12.55 -1.50 -14.33
N ALA A 81 12.72 -1.28 -13.02
CA ALA A 81 12.77 -2.37 -12.05
C ALA A 81 11.44 -3.12 -11.91
N LEU A 82 10.31 -2.42 -12.01
CA LEU A 82 8.98 -3.04 -11.94
C LEU A 82 8.65 -3.88 -13.19
N ASP A 83 9.22 -3.58 -14.35
CA ASP A 83 9.04 -4.39 -15.59
C ASP A 83 9.63 -5.80 -15.45
N ALA A 84 10.63 -5.96 -14.59
CA ALA A 84 11.31 -7.22 -14.34
C ALA A 84 10.50 -8.18 -13.45
N LEU A 85 9.42 -7.71 -12.81
CA LEU A 85 8.56 -8.53 -11.97
C LEU A 85 7.59 -9.38 -12.80
N GLN A 86 7.35 -10.61 -12.34
CA GLN A 86 6.29 -11.45 -12.87
C GLN A 86 4.98 -11.15 -12.16
N ASP A 87 3.87 -11.07 -12.90
CA ASP A 87 2.53 -10.97 -12.31
C ASP A 87 2.32 -12.08 -11.26
N THR A 88 1.58 -11.80 -10.20
CA THR A 88 1.33 -12.68 -9.04
C THR A 88 2.51 -12.91 -8.08
N THR A 89 3.70 -12.33 -8.34
CA THR A 89 4.87 -12.48 -7.46
C THR A 89 4.58 -11.99 -6.03
N LEU A 90 4.95 -12.78 -5.02
CA LEU A 90 4.86 -12.37 -3.61
C LEU A 90 5.87 -11.25 -3.30
N LEU A 91 5.35 -10.06 -2.98
CA LEU A 91 6.15 -8.89 -2.59
C LEU A 91 6.32 -8.79 -1.08
N GLY A 92 5.38 -9.34 -0.31
CA GLY A 92 5.42 -9.29 1.14
C GLY A 92 4.08 -9.56 1.81
N ALA A 93 3.89 -9.01 3.00
CA ALA A 93 2.64 -8.95 3.73
C ALA A 93 2.46 -7.58 4.42
N VAL A 94 1.23 -7.25 4.77
CA VAL A 94 0.88 -6.00 5.44
C VAL A 94 -0.22 -6.20 6.48
N THR A 95 -0.09 -5.52 7.62
CA THR A 95 -1.24 -5.24 8.50
C THR A 95 -1.79 -3.86 8.16
N VAL A 96 -3.08 -3.77 7.91
CA VAL A 96 -3.79 -2.53 7.56
C VAL A 96 -4.65 -2.11 8.75
N GLY A 97 -4.46 -0.88 9.21
CA GLY A 97 -5.25 -0.25 10.27
C GLY A 97 -6.61 0.26 9.79
N ALA A 98 -7.38 0.85 10.69
CA ALA A 98 -8.70 1.41 10.36
C ALA A 98 -8.61 2.67 9.48
N GLY A 99 -9.65 2.90 8.67
CA GLY A 99 -9.83 4.10 7.87
C GLY A 99 -8.89 4.24 6.67
N GLN A 100 -8.21 3.16 6.27
CA GLN A 100 -7.37 3.17 5.07
C GLN A 100 -8.21 2.97 3.81
N ARG A 101 -7.73 3.54 2.71
CA ARG A 101 -8.37 3.44 1.39
C ARG A 101 -7.37 2.93 0.37
N ASP A 102 -7.87 2.21 -0.60
CA ASP A 102 -7.08 1.68 -1.70
C ASP A 102 -6.94 2.71 -2.84
N TYR A 103 -6.22 2.35 -3.89
CA TYR A 103 -5.98 3.25 -5.03
C TYR A 103 -7.21 3.47 -5.91
N LYS A 104 -8.31 2.74 -5.68
CA LYS A 104 -9.62 2.95 -6.30
C LYS A 104 -10.54 3.79 -5.40
N ASP A 105 -9.99 4.40 -4.35
CA ASP A 105 -10.72 5.13 -3.32
C ASP A 105 -11.82 4.29 -2.65
N SER A 106 -11.58 2.98 -2.48
CA SER A 106 -12.45 2.08 -1.71
C SER A 106 -11.89 1.84 -0.32
N GLU A 107 -12.75 1.67 0.68
CA GLU A 107 -12.29 1.34 2.04
C GLU A 107 -11.61 -0.03 2.07
N ILE A 108 -10.46 -0.10 2.74
CA ILE A 108 -9.77 -1.36 3.02
C ILE A 108 -10.22 -1.83 4.40
N ALA A 109 -10.80 -3.02 4.47
CA ALA A 109 -11.12 -3.63 5.76
C ALA A 109 -9.84 -3.76 6.61
N PRO A 110 -9.87 -3.43 7.91
CA PRO A 110 -8.71 -3.63 8.76
C PRO A 110 -8.36 -5.11 8.89
N GLY A 111 -7.09 -5.46 8.77
CA GLY A 111 -6.70 -6.87 8.74
C GLY A 111 -5.27 -7.13 8.30
N ILE A 112 -4.97 -8.41 8.08
CA ILE A 112 -3.66 -8.90 7.66
C ILE A 112 -3.78 -9.46 6.25
N TYR A 113 -2.92 -9.00 5.36
CA TYR A 113 -2.94 -9.31 3.94
C TYR A 113 -1.57 -9.79 3.47
N THR A 114 -1.54 -10.71 2.50
CA THR A 114 -0.36 -10.86 1.64
C THR A 114 -0.39 -9.79 0.56
N MET A 115 0.79 -9.46 0.02
CA MET A 115 1.00 -8.47 -1.03
C MET A 115 1.54 -9.18 -2.26
N ARG A 116 0.77 -9.21 -3.35
CA ARG A 116 1.23 -9.76 -4.64
C ARG A 116 1.37 -8.65 -5.68
N PHE A 117 2.38 -8.76 -6.54
CA PHE A 117 2.54 -7.88 -7.68
C PHE A 117 1.41 -8.13 -8.68
N GLY A 118 0.75 -7.07 -9.12
CA GLY A 118 -0.31 -7.10 -10.12
C GLY A 118 -0.03 -6.14 -11.26
N LEU A 119 -0.29 -6.59 -12.49
CA LEU A 119 -0.34 -5.74 -13.67
C LEU A 119 -1.79 -5.36 -13.98
N GLN A 120 -2.01 -4.08 -14.28
CA GLN A 120 -3.28 -3.62 -14.81
C GLN A 120 -3.55 -4.24 -16.20
N PRO A 121 -4.78 -4.73 -16.46
CA PRO A 121 -5.17 -5.20 -17.78
C PRO A 121 -4.97 -4.12 -18.87
N GLN A 122 -4.56 -4.56 -20.05
CA GLN A 122 -4.42 -3.70 -21.23
C GLN A 122 -5.68 -3.79 -22.11
N ASP A 123 -6.82 -3.38 -21.55
CA ASP A 123 -8.09 -3.31 -22.27
C ASP A 123 -8.68 -1.89 -22.22
N GLY A 124 -9.77 -1.67 -22.95
CA GLY A 124 -10.42 -0.36 -23.03
C GLY A 124 -10.98 0.13 -21.69
N ASP A 125 -11.33 -0.78 -20.79
CA ASP A 125 -11.95 -0.48 -19.50
C ASP A 125 -10.92 -0.06 -18.45
N HIS A 126 -9.62 -0.26 -18.68
CA HIS A 126 -8.57 0.13 -17.72
C HIS A 126 -7.72 1.31 -18.20
N LEU A 127 -7.82 1.68 -19.48
CA LEU A 127 -7.01 2.74 -20.07
C LEU A 127 -7.26 4.09 -19.38
N GLY A 128 -6.19 4.72 -18.91
CA GLY A 128 -6.22 6.06 -18.30
C GLY A 128 -6.65 6.09 -16.82
N THR A 129 -6.92 4.95 -16.19
CA THR A 129 -7.31 4.90 -14.77
C THR A 129 -6.12 5.09 -13.81
N ALA A 130 -4.91 4.81 -14.27
CA ALA A 130 -3.68 4.99 -13.51
C ALA A 130 -2.54 5.44 -14.42
N GLU A 131 -1.60 6.20 -13.85
CA GLU A 131 -0.38 6.65 -14.54
C GLU A 131 0.56 5.47 -14.85
N PHE A 132 0.64 4.50 -13.93
CA PHE A 132 1.47 3.31 -14.07
C PHE A 132 0.63 2.04 -13.90
N PRO A 133 0.92 0.97 -14.67
CA PRO A 133 0.15 -0.27 -14.65
C PRO A 133 0.56 -1.23 -13.53
N TYR A 134 1.36 -0.78 -12.55
CA TYR A 134 1.93 -1.63 -11.52
C TYR A 134 1.19 -1.46 -10.19
N PHE A 135 0.82 -2.57 -9.58
CA PHE A 135 0.04 -2.58 -8.35
C PHE A 135 0.58 -3.60 -7.36
N VAL A 136 0.35 -3.32 -6.08
CA VAL A 136 0.24 -4.36 -5.06
C VAL A 136 -1.22 -4.74 -4.97
N VAL A 137 -1.53 -6.02 -5.12
CA VAL A 137 -2.83 -6.61 -4.85
C VAL A 137 -2.81 -7.19 -3.43
N LEU A 138 -3.71 -6.70 -2.57
CA LEU A 138 -3.87 -7.19 -1.21
C LEU A 138 -4.81 -8.39 -1.18
N ILE A 139 -4.35 -9.49 -0.61
CA ILE A 139 -5.16 -10.72 -0.47
C ILE A 139 -5.25 -11.05 1.01
N PRO A 140 -6.45 -11.26 1.58
CA PRO A 140 -6.58 -11.66 2.98
C PRO A 140 -5.64 -12.83 3.29
N ALA A 141 -4.82 -12.74 4.34
CA ALA A 141 -3.74 -13.70 4.58
C ALA A 141 -4.24 -15.15 4.76
N ALA A 142 -5.49 -15.33 5.18
CA ALA A 142 -6.13 -16.64 5.26
C ALA A 142 -6.43 -17.27 3.89
N SER A 143 -6.51 -16.46 2.83
CA SER A 143 -6.82 -16.87 1.45
C SER A 143 -5.57 -17.07 0.59
N ASP A 144 -4.38 -16.73 1.09
CA ASP A 144 -3.10 -16.89 0.38
C ASP A 144 -2.02 -17.44 1.33
N THR A 145 -1.79 -18.75 1.26
CA THR A 145 -1.00 -19.48 2.27
C THR A 145 0.33 -20.03 1.75
N GLN A 146 0.61 -19.93 0.44
CA GLN A 146 1.83 -20.46 -0.17
C GLN A 146 2.45 -19.44 -1.12
N PRO A 147 3.78 -19.22 -1.11
CA PRO A 147 4.43 -18.24 -1.99
C PRO A 147 4.06 -18.39 -3.48
N ASP A 148 3.90 -19.62 -3.95
CA ASP A 148 3.58 -20.02 -5.31
C ASP A 148 2.11 -20.49 -5.51
N GLY A 149 1.26 -20.34 -4.49
CA GLY A 149 -0.13 -20.83 -4.50
C GLY A 149 -1.08 -20.08 -5.44
N ILE A 150 -0.71 -18.88 -5.88
CA ILE A 150 -1.48 -18.07 -6.84
C ILE A 150 -0.57 -17.78 -8.04
N SER A 151 -0.93 -18.34 -9.19
CA SER A 151 -0.11 -18.32 -10.41
C SER A 151 -0.76 -17.64 -11.60
N THR A 152 -2.00 -17.14 -11.45
CA THR A 152 -2.72 -16.45 -12.52
C THR A 152 -3.37 -15.17 -12.02
N PHE A 153 -3.44 -14.17 -12.90
CA PHE A 153 -4.17 -12.91 -12.67
C PHE A 153 -5.59 -13.16 -12.14
N LYS A 154 -6.34 -14.05 -12.80
CA LYS A 154 -7.73 -14.38 -12.42
C LYS A 154 -7.84 -14.96 -11.02
N ALA A 155 -6.91 -15.82 -10.61
CA ALA A 155 -6.89 -16.37 -9.27
C ALA A 155 -6.56 -15.29 -8.23
N MET A 156 -5.59 -14.43 -8.54
CA MET A 156 -5.16 -13.32 -7.70
C MET A 156 -6.30 -12.32 -7.45
N THR A 157 -6.95 -11.84 -8.52
CA THR A 157 -8.05 -10.87 -8.40
C THR A 157 -9.26 -11.44 -7.69
N LYS A 158 -9.62 -12.70 -7.98
CA LYS A 158 -10.70 -13.42 -7.26
C LYS A 158 -10.40 -13.57 -5.77
N ALA A 159 -9.16 -13.89 -5.40
CA ALA A 159 -8.78 -14.06 -4.00
C ALA A 159 -8.79 -12.73 -3.25
N SER A 160 -8.34 -11.65 -3.89
CA SER A 160 -8.34 -10.29 -3.32
C SER A 160 -9.76 -9.74 -3.13
N GLY A 161 -10.63 -9.89 -4.14
CA GLY A 161 -11.99 -9.33 -4.11
C GLY A 161 -13.01 -10.11 -3.28
N LYS A 162 -12.63 -11.25 -2.68
CA LYS A 162 -13.58 -12.14 -1.99
C LYS A 162 -14.34 -11.46 -0.83
N ASP A 163 -13.67 -10.54 -0.15
CA ASP A 163 -14.21 -9.85 1.02
C ASP A 163 -14.52 -8.37 0.72
N THR A 164 -14.56 -7.97 -0.57
CA THR A 164 -14.91 -6.60 -0.99
C THR A 164 -16.36 -6.55 -1.47
N SER A 165 -17.04 -5.43 -1.22
CA SER A 165 -18.43 -5.24 -1.67
C SER A 165 -18.56 -5.14 -3.20
N SER A 166 -17.49 -4.76 -3.88
CA SER A 166 -17.46 -4.52 -5.33
C SER A 166 -16.93 -5.70 -6.14
N ASN A 167 -16.49 -6.79 -5.49
CA ASN A 167 -15.71 -7.90 -6.09
C ASN A 167 -14.43 -7.44 -6.83
N HIS A 168 -14.03 -6.18 -6.71
CA HIS A 168 -12.77 -5.70 -7.25
C HIS A 168 -11.62 -6.03 -6.30
N PRO A 169 -10.41 -6.28 -6.82
CA PRO A 169 -9.25 -6.46 -5.99
C PRO A 169 -8.93 -5.17 -5.22
N VAL A 170 -8.47 -5.32 -3.99
CA VAL A 170 -7.94 -4.23 -3.18
C VAL A 170 -6.52 -3.96 -3.65
N VAL A 171 -6.25 -2.74 -4.11
CA VAL A 171 -4.96 -2.41 -4.75
C VAL A 171 -4.28 -1.17 -4.21
N LEU A 172 -2.95 -1.22 -4.06
CA LEU A 172 -2.10 -0.05 -3.84
C LEU A 172 -1.24 0.18 -5.08
N SER A 173 -1.08 1.43 -5.53
CA SER A 173 -0.27 1.72 -6.72
C SER A 173 1.23 1.60 -6.42
N LEU A 174 1.96 1.00 -7.36
CA LEU A 174 3.42 1.03 -7.40
C LEU A 174 3.88 1.98 -8.50
N ARG A 175 4.89 2.79 -8.19
CA ARG A 175 5.52 3.68 -9.17
C ARG A 175 7.00 3.35 -9.34
N PRO A 176 7.53 3.43 -10.56
CA PRO A 176 8.96 3.29 -10.80
C PRO A 176 9.75 4.34 -10.00
N ALA A 177 10.85 3.93 -9.38
CA ALA A 177 11.70 4.87 -8.67
C ALA A 177 12.56 5.67 -9.66
N SER A 178 12.66 6.98 -9.43
CA SER A 178 13.55 7.88 -10.20
C SER A 178 15.03 7.69 -9.87
N SER A 179 15.36 7.06 -8.74
CA SER A 179 16.74 6.75 -8.32
C SER A 179 16.77 5.58 -7.33
N GLU A 180 17.90 4.87 -7.29
CA GLU A 180 18.17 3.79 -6.30
C GLU A 180 18.97 4.28 -5.08
N SER A 181 19.34 5.58 -5.07
CA SER A 181 20.24 6.18 -4.10
C SER A 181 19.50 6.81 -2.90
N GLY A 182 20.21 6.87 -1.77
CA GLY A 182 19.75 7.50 -0.53
C GLY A 182 19.36 6.49 0.55
N ASP A 183 19.04 7.02 1.73
CA ASP A 183 18.62 6.22 2.88
C ASP A 183 17.17 5.76 2.67
N LEU A 184 16.99 4.46 2.48
CA LEU A 184 15.69 3.82 2.26
C LEU A 184 15.37 2.86 3.41
N PRO A 185 14.11 2.76 3.86
CA PRO A 185 12.93 3.44 3.31
C PRO A 185 12.81 4.92 3.65
N LYS A 186 12.08 5.68 2.82
CA LYS A 186 11.74 7.08 3.08
C LYS A 186 10.35 7.44 2.57
N LEU A 187 9.72 8.44 3.19
CA LEU A 187 8.48 9.02 2.68
C LEU A 187 8.76 9.92 1.48
N ASN A 188 7.85 9.90 0.51
CA ASN A 188 7.91 10.69 -0.71
C ASN A 188 6.53 11.23 -1.10
N GLU A 189 6.53 12.25 -1.94
CA GLU A 189 5.36 12.77 -2.65
C GLU A 189 5.58 12.56 -4.15
N PRO A 190 5.24 11.38 -4.69
CA PRO A 190 5.60 11.02 -6.06
C PRO A 190 4.78 11.76 -7.12
N ALA A 191 3.65 12.35 -6.75
CA ALA A 191 2.82 13.23 -7.59
C ALA A 191 1.93 14.09 -6.67
N PRO A 192 1.26 15.14 -7.20
CA PRO A 192 0.22 15.83 -6.46
C PRO A 192 -0.79 14.85 -5.85
N ASP A 193 -1.18 15.10 -4.61
CA ASP A 193 -2.17 14.33 -3.83
C ASP A 193 -1.80 12.86 -3.53
N HIS A 194 -0.59 12.44 -3.91
CA HIS A 194 -0.09 11.10 -3.63
C HIS A 194 1.00 11.15 -2.57
N LYS A 195 0.91 10.26 -1.58
CA LYS A 195 2.00 10.00 -0.64
C LYS A 195 2.44 8.55 -0.78
N SER A 196 3.75 8.33 -0.82
CA SER A 196 4.35 7.01 -0.92
C SER A 196 5.45 6.78 0.10
N VAL A 197 5.77 5.51 0.28
CA VAL A 197 7.05 5.10 0.88
C VAL A 197 7.92 4.51 -0.23
N ARG A 198 9.11 5.08 -0.42
CA ARG A 198 10.13 4.50 -1.31
C ARG A 198 10.88 3.42 -0.57
N LEU A 199 11.00 2.28 -1.22
CA LEU A 199 11.56 1.05 -0.65
C LEU A 199 12.63 0.50 -1.57
N LYS A 200 13.61 -0.16 -0.97
CA LYS A 200 14.58 -1.02 -1.67
C LYS A 200 14.44 -2.43 -1.12
N VAL A 201 13.99 -3.36 -1.94
CA VAL A 201 13.75 -4.75 -1.54
C VAL A 201 14.78 -5.65 -2.22
N PRO A 202 15.45 -6.57 -1.50
CA PRO A 202 16.37 -7.51 -2.11
C PRO A 202 15.67 -8.37 -3.17
N ALA A 203 16.38 -8.68 -4.24
CA ALA A 203 15.83 -9.41 -5.37
C ALA A 203 16.91 -10.27 -6.06
N LYS A 204 16.48 -11.19 -6.93
CA LYS A 204 17.38 -11.97 -7.77
C LYS A 204 16.87 -12.11 -9.20
N ALA A 205 17.77 -12.06 -10.17
CA ALA A 205 17.51 -12.41 -11.56
C ALA A 205 18.35 -13.65 -11.90
N GLY A 206 17.73 -14.84 -11.86
CA GLY A 206 18.47 -16.09 -11.88
C GLY A 206 19.45 -16.19 -10.68
N PRO A 207 20.76 -16.42 -10.90
CA PRO A 207 21.75 -16.48 -9.82
C PRO A 207 22.23 -15.09 -9.34
N GLU A 208 21.95 -14.02 -10.09
CA GLU A 208 22.44 -12.67 -9.75
C GLU A 208 21.60 -12.01 -8.67
N LYS A 209 22.24 -11.64 -7.55
CA LYS A 209 21.62 -10.81 -6.51
C LYS A 209 21.56 -9.35 -6.95
N THR A 210 20.42 -8.72 -6.70
CA THR A 210 20.15 -7.31 -6.97
C THR A 210 19.11 -6.79 -5.98
N SER A 211 18.45 -5.68 -6.30
CA SER A 211 17.32 -5.13 -5.56
C SER A 211 16.33 -4.46 -6.50
N VAL A 212 15.08 -4.38 -6.10
CA VAL A 212 14.07 -3.56 -6.77
C VAL A 212 13.81 -2.33 -5.90
N VAL A 213 13.84 -1.15 -6.52
CA VAL A 213 13.47 0.11 -5.88
C VAL A 213 12.17 0.61 -6.49
N PHE A 214 11.19 0.92 -5.66
CA PHE A 214 9.88 1.40 -6.08
C PHE A 214 9.27 2.32 -5.02
N ASP A 215 8.32 3.14 -5.44
CA ASP A 215 7.44 3.90 -4.57
C ASP A 215 6.12 3.13 -4.39
N LEU A 216 5.76 2.80 -3.15
CA LEU A 216 4.46 2.23 -2.80
C LEU A 216 3.55 3.35 -2.32
N VAL A 217 2.49 3.64 -3.08
CA VAL A 217 1.50 4.69 -2.78
C VAL A 217 0.57 4.19 -1.68
N TYR A 218 0.63 4.82 -0.50
CA TYR A 218 -0.24 4.50 0.64
C TYR A 218 -1.40 5.49 0.81
N LYS A 219 -1.35 6.63 0.11
CA LYS A 219 -2.41 7.64 0.06
C LYS A 219 -2.48 8.27 -1.31
N GLY A 220 -3.70 8.50 -1.79
CA GLY A 220 -4.01 8.96 -3.14
C GLY A 220 -4.70 7.85 -3.95
N HIS A 221 -5.40 8.25 -5.01
CA HIS A 221 -6.16 7.33 -5.86
C HIS A 221 -5.92 7.65 -7.33
N GLY A 222 -6.18 6.66 -8.19
CA GLY A 222 -6.16 6.84 -9.63
C GLY A 222 -7.30 7.73 -10.12
N HIS A 223 -7.41 7.85 -11.43
CA HIS A 223 -8.59 8.46 -12.03
C HIS A 223 -9.76 7.50 -11.83
N ILE A 224 -10.66 7.86 -10.91
CA ILE A 224 -11.86 7.08 -10.60
C ILE A 224 -12.71 7.05 -11.88
N GLN A 225 -13.09 5.85 -12.31
CA GLN A 225 -14.12 5.66 -13.32
C GLN A 225 -15.51 5.74 -12.69
#